data_AF-A0A919C2R4-F1
#
_entry.id   AF-A0A919C2R4-F1
#
_cell.length_a   1.000
_cell.length_b   1.000
_cell.length_c   1.000
_cell.angle_alpha   90.00
_cell.angle_beta   90.00
_cell.angle_gamma   90.00
#
_symmetry.space_group_name_H-M   'P 1'
#
loop_
_entity.id
_entity.type
_entity.pdbx_description
1 polymer ?
#
loop_
_entity_poly.entity_id
_entity_poly.type
_entity_poly.pdbx_seq_one_letter_code
_entity_poly.pdbx_strand_id
1 'polypeptide(L)' 'MTSSSETGDVTGTRDKDYNLIWYVEACLNNALRLEQYVQDAERDGDDEVADLFRKAQADSRKGAELGKQLLRSRLSGD' A
#
# COMPACT_ATOMS: atom_id res chain seq x y z
N MET A 1 16.31 -3.75 -18.67
CA MET A 1 15.22 -3.02 -19.35
C MET A 1 14.04 -3.05 -18.42
N THR A 2 13.72 -1.92 -17.78
CA THR A 2 12.56 -1.82 -16.90
C THR A 2 11.35 -1.59 -17.79
N SER A 3 10.53 -2.61 -18.00
CA SER A 3 9.28 -2.49 -18.73
C SER A 3 8.31 -1.68 -17.87
N SER A 4 8.28 -0.36 -18.06
CA SER A 4 7.14 0.46 -17.67
C SER A 4 5.99 0.11 -18.60
N SER A 5 5.31 -1.00 -18.32
CA SER A 5 4.08 -1.38 -19.01
C SER A 5 2.99 -0.41 -18.55
N GLU A 6 2.86 0.71 -19.27
CA GLU A 6 1.64 1.50 -19.22
C GLU A 6 0.51 0.55 -19.66
N THR A 7 -0.41 0.23 -18.75
CA THR A 7 -1.49 -0.76 -18.98
C THR A 7 -2.44 -0.38 -20.11
N GLY A 8 -2.33 0.87 -20.60
CA GLY A 8 -3.08 1.38 -21.75
C GLY A 8 -2.82 0.61 -23.05
N ASP A 9 -1.61 0.11 -23.27
CA ASP A 9 -1.28 -0.61 -24.52
C ASP A 9 -1.96 -1.99 -24.60
N VAL A 10 -2.25 -2.60 -23.44
CA VAL A 10 -2.86 -3.94 -23.35
C VAL A 10 -4.38 -3.86 -23.24
N THR A 11 -4.91 -2.92 -22.45
CA THR A 11 -6.35 -2.81 -22.17
C THR A 11 -7.08 -1.84 -23.09
N GLY A 12 -6.35 -1.03 -23.87
CA GLY A 12 -6.91 0.05 -24.68
C GLY A 12 -7.40 1.25 -23.87
N THR A 13 -7.26 1.24 -22.54
CA THR A 13 -7.65 2.33 -21.64
C THR A 13 -6.44 2.76 -20.83
N ARG A 14 -5.97 3.99 -21.03
CA ARG A 14 -4.88 4.57 -20.21
C ARG A 14 -5.33 4.64 -18.75
N ASP A 15 -4.47 4.17 -17.85
CA ASP A 15 -4.67 4.36 -16.42
C ASP A 15 -4.41 5.82 -16.04
N LYS A 16 -5.47 6.64 -16.08
CA LYS A 16 -5.43 8.04 -15.65
C LYS A 16 -5.08 8.21 -14.17
N ASP A 17 -5.25 7.17 -13.36
CA ASP A 17 -5.05 7.18 -11.92
C ASP A 17 -3.70 6.56 -11.51
N TYR A 18 -2.87 6.11 -12.46
CA TYR A 18 -1.47 5.71 -12.25
C TYR A 18 -1.30 4.62 -11.17
N ASN A 19 -2.04 3.51 -11.29
CA ASN A 19 -2.05 2.36 -10.38
C ASN A 19 -2.37 2.70 -8.91
N LEU A 20 -3.01 3.85 -8.65
CA LEU A 20 -3.24 4.32 -7.29
C LEU A 20 -4.21 3.44 -6.51
N ILE A 21 -5.15 2.79 -7.19
CA ILE A 21 -6.05 1.78 -6.59
C ILE A 21 -5.23 0.61 -6.04
N TRP A 22 -4.33 0.06 -6.86
CA TRP A 22 -3.42 -1.02 -6.44
C TRP A 22 -2.53 -0.58 -5.28
N TYR A 23 -1.97 0.63 -5.33
CA TYR A 23 -1.13 1.15 -4.26
C TYR A 23 -1.87 1.21 -2.91
N VAL A 24 -3.10 1.76 -2.90
CA VAL A 24 -3.93 1.82 -1.69
C VAL A 24 -4.24 0.42 -1.16
N GLU A 25 -4.63 -0.49 -2.05
CA GLU A 25 -4.91 -1.88 -1.70
C GLU A 25 -3.67 -2.57 -1.09
N ALA A 26 -2.51 -2.42 -1.71
CA ALA A 26 -1.25 -2.99 -1.24
C ALA A 26 -0.87 -2.46 0.16
N CYS A 27 -1.02 -1.16 0.39
CA CYS A 27 -0.81 -0.55 1.71
C CYS A 27 -1.75 -1.13 2.78
N LEU A 28 -3.05 -1.27 2.48
CA LEU A 28 -4.03 -1.81 3.43
C LEU A 28 -3.80 -3.29 3.72
N ASN A 29 -3.53 -4.09 2.69
CA ASN A 29 -3.19 -5.51 2.83
C ASN A 29 -1.92 -5.71 3.66
N ASN A 30 -0.90 -4.87 3.43
CA ASN A 30 0.34 -4.95 4.20
C ASN A 30 0.12 -4.57 5.67
N ALA A 31 -0.64 -3.50 5.95
CA ALA A 31 -0.95 -3.10 7.32
C ALA A 31 -1.67 -4.21 8.10
N LEU A 32 -2.60 -4.92 7.47
CA LEU A 32 -3.29 -6.06 8.07
C LEU A 32 -2.33 -7.24 8.32
N ARG A 33 -1.48 -7.56 7.35
CA ARG A 33 -0.50 -8.66 7.47
C ARG A 33 0.52 -8.40 8.58
N LEU A 34 1.00 -7.17 8.68
CA LEU A 34 1.97 -6.77 9.71
C LEU A 34 1.41 -6.89 11.12
N GLU A 35 0.09 -6.79 11.32
CA GLU A 35 -0.54 -7.03 12.63
C GLU A 35 -0.24 -8.45 13.14
N GLN A 36 -0.36 -9.46 12.27
CA GLN A 36 -0.06 -10.84 12.62
C GLN A 36 1.43 -11.03 12.93
N TYR A 37 2.31 -10.40 12.14
CA TYR A 37 3.75 -10.51 12.34
C TYR A 37 4.23 -9.82 13.63
N VAL A 38 3.60 -8.71 14.02
CA VAL A 38 3.84 -8.07 15.32
C VAL A 38 3.46 -9.05 16.44
N GLN A 39 2.28 -9.67 16.38
CA GLN A 39 1.83 -10.62 17.40
C GLN A 39 2.73 -11.86 17.51
N ASP A 40 3.21 -12.38 16.37
CA ASP A 40 4.14 -13.52 16.36
C ASP A 40 5.49 -13.13 16.97
N ALA A 41 6.04 -11.96 16.64
CA ALA A 41 7.29 -11.48 17.22
C ALA A 41 7.17 -11.20 18.73
N GLU A 42 6.07 -10.61 19.18
CA GLU A 42 5.77 -10.40 20.60
C GLU A 42 5.68 -11.72 21.37
N ARG A 43 5.04 -12.75 20.79
CA ARG A 43 4.93 -14.08 21.41
C ARG A 43 6.29 -14.75 21.57
N ASP A 44 7.17 -14.55 20.60
CA ASP A 44 8.50 -15.15 20.59
C ASP A 44 9.55 -14.31 21.36
N GLY A 45 9.16 -13.13 21.86
CA GLY A 45 10.02 -12.23 22.65
C GLY A 45 11.02 -11.42 21.83
N ASP A 46 10.78 -11.26 20.52
CA ASP A 46 11.64 -10.49 19.61
C ASP A 46 11.14 -9.04 19.48
N ASP A 47 11.51 -8.21 20.47
CA ASP A 47 11.09 -6.82 20.54
C ASP A 47 11.62 -5.96 19.37
N GLU A 48 12.79 -6.30 18.82
CA GLU A 48 13.39 -5.56 17.71
C GLU A 48 12.58 -5.73 16.43
N VAL A 49 12.19 -6.97 16.11
CA VAL A 49 11.33 -7.27 14.97
C VAL A 49 9.91 -6.74 15.16
N ALA A 50 9.36 -6.84 16.38
CA ALA A 50 8.04 -6.28 16.69
C ALA A 50 8.01 -4.76 16.43
N ASP A 51 9.02 -4.02 16.90
CA ASP A 51 9.13 -2.57 16.69
C ASP A 51 9.32 -2.18 15.23
N LEU A 52 10.11 -2.96 14.48
CA LEU A 52 10.24 -2.78 13.04
C LEU A 52 8.89 -2.92 12.34
N PHE A 53 8.13 -3.97 12.64
CA PHE A 53 6.82 -4.20 12.02
C PHE A 53 5.77 -3.18 12.44
N ARG A 54 5.77 -2.71 13.69
CA ARG A 54 4.88 -1.61 14.12
C ARG A 54 5.13 -0.32 13.32
N LYS A 55 6.40 0.04 13.10
CA LYS A 55 6.76 1.21 12.26
C LYS A 55 6.29 1.02 10.82
N ALA A 56 6.59 -0.14 10.22
CA ALA A 56 6.16 -0.47 8.86
C ALA A 56 4.62 -0.49 8.72
N GLN A 57 3.90 -0.90 9.77
CA GLN A 57 2.44 -0.90 9.80
C GLN A 57 1.90 0.53 9.80
N ALA A 58 2.49 1.42 10.63
CA ALA A 58 2.13 2.83 10.66
C ALA A 58 2.36 3.52 9.31
N ASP A 59 3.50 3.26 8.67
CA ASP A 59 3.82 3.79 7.34
C ASP A 59 2.87 3.26 6.27
N SER A 60 2.48 1.98 6.34
CA SER A 60 1.49 1.38 5.44
C SER A 60 0.11 2.05 5.60
N ARG A 61 -0.34 2.29 6.85
CA ARG A 61 -1.59 3.02 7.13
C ARG A 61 -1.54 4.45 6.58
N LYS A 62 -0.42 5.15 6.77
CA LYS A 62 -0.21 6.50 6.25
C LYS A 62 -0.23 6.53 4.71
N GLY A 63 0.46 5.59 4.05
CA GLY A 63 0.45 5.46 2.60
C GLY A 63 -0.96 5.23 2.04
N ALA A 64 -1.72 4.33 2.66
CA ALA A 64 -3.12 4.09 2.27
C ALA A 64 -3.98 5.36 2.39
N GLU A 65 -3.80 6.16 3.45
CA GLU A 65 -4.58 7.38 3.64
C GLU A 65 -4.27 8.45 2.58
N LEU A 66 -2.98 8.71 2.34
CA LEU A 66 -2.56 9.63 1.28
C LEU A 66 -3.03 9.17 -0.10
N GLY A 67 -2.94 7.86 -0.38
CA GLY A 67 -3.40 7.28 -1.63
C GLY A 67 -4.91 7.42 -1.82
N LYS A 68 -5.72 7.20 -0.77
CA LYS A 68 -7.18 7.40 -0.83
C LYS A 68 -7.55 8.87 -1.10
N GLN A 69 -6.85 9.81 -0.47
CA GLN A 69 -7.10 11.24 -0.68
C GLN A 69 -6.83 11.65 -2.13
N LEU A 70 -5.69 11.22 -2.68
CA LEU A 70 -5.35 11.48 -4.07
C LEU A 70 -6.32 10.79 -5.04
N LEU A 71 -6.71 9.54 -4.77
CA LEU A 71 -7.65 8.79 -5.58
C LEU A 71 -9.02 9.49 -5.61
N ARG A 72 -9.49 9.97 -4.45
CA ARG A 72 -10.73 10.75 -4.35
C ARG A 72 -10.69 12.00 -5.22
N SER A 73 -9.60 12.77 -5.17
CA SER A 73 -9.45 13.98 -5.99
C SER A 73 -9.54 13.65 -7.49
N ARG A 74 -8.83 12.61 -7.95
CA ARG A 74 -8.82 12.21 -9.36
C ARG A 74 -10.13 11.60 -9.86
N LEU A 75 -10.91 10.94 -8.99
CA LEU A 75 -12.23 10.42 -9.33
C LEU A 75 -13.32 11.50 -9.33
N SER A 76 -13.11 12.61 -8.62
CA SER A 76 -14.08 13.71 -8.53
C SER A 76 -14.00 14.67 -9.73
N GLY A 77 -13.01 14.53 -10.61
CA GLY A 77 -12.90 15.28 -11.86
C GLY A 77 -12.28 16.68 -11.75
N ASP A 78 -11.54 16.95 -10.67
CA ASP A 78 -10.67 18.15 -10.57
C ASP A 78 -9.44 18.05 -11.49
#